data_AF-A0A356F1J6-F1
#
_entry.id   AF-A0A356F1J6-F1
#
_cell.length_a   1.000
_cell.length_b   1.000
_cell.length_c   1.000
_cell.angle_alpha   90.00
_cell.angle_beta   90.00
_cell.angle_gamma   90.00
#
_symmetry.space_group_name_H-M   'P 1'
#
loop_
_entity.id
_entity.type
_entity.pdbx_description
1 polymer ?
#
loop_
_entity_poly.entity_id
_entity_poly.type
_entity_poly.pdbx_seq_one_letter_code
_entity_poly.pdbx_strand_id
1 'polypeptide(L)'
;MANFDEIFKSDLTEQDKLAKSIFGKLLILLRKNNHMKLYSLMNGVSDTKMQDNVIKLIFDDKIAYDMANNPNDLETLKSLLGDIDKGLSLKIENGQAKTFDEYKFVEYLKDEFGKILTIK
;
A
#
# COMPACT_ATOMS: atom_id res chain seq x y z
N MET A 1 -33.98 -11.62 -17.16
CA MET A 1 -33.77 -11.37 -15.72
C MET A 1 -32.29 -11.13 -15.53
N ALA A 2 -31.87 -9.92 -15.15
CA ALA A 2 -30.48 -9.68 -14.78
C ALA A 2 -30.18 -10.47 -13.50
N ASN A 3 -29.13 -11.28 -13.54
CA ASN A 3 -28.74 -12.10 -12.40
C ASN A 3 -28.13 -11.18 -11.34
N PHE A 4 -28.88 -10.89 -10.27
CA PHE A 4 -28.42 -10.00 -9.19
C PHE A 4 -27.11 -10.49 -8.54
N ASP A 5 -26.81 -11.78 -8.65
CA ASP A 5 -25.55 -12.38 -8.19
C ASP A 5 -24.33 -11.95 -9.03
N GLU A 6 -24.51 -11.45 -10.25
CA GLU A 6 -23.41 -10.88 -11.06
C GLU A 6 -23.09 -9.43 -10.70
N ILE A 7 -24.03 -8.71 -10.07
CA ILE A 7 -23.88 -7.28 -9.72
C ILE A 7 -23.02 -7.11 -8.45
N PHE A 8 -22.89 -8.16 -7.63
CA PHE A 8 -22.19 -8.11 -6.34
C PHE A 8 -21.07 -9.14 -6.19
N LYS A 9 -20.60 -9.78 -7.29
CA LYS A 9 -19.31 -10.49 -7.23
C LYS A 9 -18.26 -9.45 -6.86
N SER A 10 -17.70 -9.55 -5.66
CA SER A 10 -16.73 -8.55 -5.20
C SER A 10 -15.63 -8.45 -6.26
N ASP A 11 -15.42 -7.27 -6.84
CA ASP A 11 -14.39 -7.01 -7.86
C ASP A 11 -12.95 -7.21 -7.35
N LEU A 12 -12.81 -7.67 -6.10
CA LEU A 12 -11.54 -7.97 -5.46
C LEU A 12 -10.99 -9.29 -5.99
N THR A 13 -9.77 -9.23 -6.50
CA THR A 13 -9.00 -10.42 -6.85
C THR A 13 -8.68 -11.23 -5.59
N GLU A 14 -8.30 -12.51 -5.76
CA GLU A 14 -7.86 -13.32 -4.62
C GLU A 14 -6.64 -12.71 -3.90
N GLN A 15 -5.79 -11.98 -4.62
CA GLN A 15 -4.67 -11.25 -4.02
C GLN A 15 -5.14 -10.07 -3.17
N ASP A 16 -6.19 -9.35 -3.58
CA ASP A 16 -6.75 -8.25 -2.80
C ASP A 16 -7.41 -8.76 -1.51
N LYS A 17 -8.11 -9.90 -1.58
CA LYS A 17 -8.68 -10.56 -0.41
C LYS A 17 -7.58 -11.01 0.55
N LEU A 18 -6.49 -11.59 0.02
CA LEU A 18 -5.34 -12.00 0.82
C LEU A 18 -4.66 -10.80 1.49
N ALA A 19 -4.42 -9.71 0.77
CA ALA A 19 -3.83 -8.48 1.29
C ALA A 19 -4.66 -7.94 2.48
N LYS A 20 -5.98 -7.81 2.29
CA LYS A 20 -6.91 -7.34 3.33
C LYS A 20 -6.96 -8.27 4.54
N SER A 21 -6.91 -9.58 4.30
CA SER A 21 -6.88 -10.60 5.38
C SER A 21 -5.60 -10.49 6.22
N ILE A 22 -4.43 -10.38 5.58
CA ILE A 22 -3.15 -10.21 6.28
C ILE A 22 -3.14 -8.88 7.04
N PHE A 23 -3.60 -7.80 6.43
CA PHE A 23 -3.68 -6.50 7.09
C PHE A 23 -4.61 -6.53 8.30
N GLY A 24 -5.79 -7.15 8.19
CA GLY A 24 -6.70 -7.34 9.31
C GLY A 24 -6.08 -8.13 10.47
N LYS A 25 -5.33 -9.21 10.16
CA LYS A 25 -4.57 -9.97 11.18
C LYS A 25 -3.51 -9.09 11.84
N LEU A 26 -2.80 -8.26 11.08
CA LEU A 26 -1.79 -7.33 11.61
C LEU A 26 -2.41 -6.32 12.58
N LEU A 27 -3.58 -5.74 12.24
CA LEU A 27 -4.32 -4.84 13.14
C LEU A 27 -4.72 -5.53 14.46
N ILE A 28 -5.18 -6.78 14.38
CA ILE A 28 -5.52 -7.57 15.58
C ILE A 28 -4.29 -7.80 16.45
N LEU A 29 -3.15 -8.16 15.85
CA LEU A 29 -1.90 -8.38 16.56
C LEU A 29 -1.37 -7.10 17.21
N LEU A 30 -1.44 -5.96 16.51
CA LEU A 30 -1.07 -4.66 17.06
C LEU A 30 -1.90 -4.33 18.31
N ARG A 31 -3.22 -4.54 18.24
CA ARG A 31 -4.12 -4.32 19.39
C ARG A 31 -3.84 -5.29 20.53
N LYS A 32 -3.63 -6.58 20.24
CA LYS A 32 -3.33 -7.61 21.25
C LYS A 32 -2.02 -7.35 21.99
N ASN A 33 -1.00 -6.87 21.29
CA ASN A 33 0.31 -6.53 21.87
C ASN A 33 0.39 -5.09 22.39
N ASN A 34 -0.75 -4.39 22.48
CA ASN A 34 -0.86 -3.02 23.00
C ASN A 34 0.00 -1.98 22.24
N HIS A 35 0.28 -2.19 20.96
CA HIS A 35 0.97 -1.24 20.10
C HIS A 35 0.00 -0.16 19.58
N MET A 36 -0.61 0.59 20.50
CA MET A 36 -1.71 1.51 20.19
C MET A 36 -1.31 2.66 19.25
N LYS A 37 -0.05 3.13 19.33
CA LYS A 37 0.50 4.12 18.39
C LYS A 37 0.48 3.58 16.95
N LEU A 38 1.07 2.41 16.73
CA LEU A 38 1.11 1.76 15.42
C LEU A 38 -0.30 1.40 14.94
N TYR A 39 -1.16 0.89 15.81
CA TYR A 39 -2.56 0.63 15.49
C TYR A 39 -3.27 1.89 14.97
N SER A 40 -3.07 3.03 15.64
CA SER A 40 -3.62 4.32 15.19
C SER A 40 -3.02 4.77 13.86
N LEU A 41 -1.72 4.58 13.64
CA LEU A 41 -1.09 4.89 12.36
C LEU A 41 -1.63 4.02 11.23
N MET A 42 -1.89 2.74 11.47
CA MET A 42 -2.45 1.84 10.44
C MET A 42 -3.86 2.24 9.98
N ASN A 43 -4.61 3.02 10.76
CA ASN A 43 -5.88 3.62 10.26
C ASN A 43 -5.66 4.63 9.12
N GLY A 44 -4.43 5.15 8.96
CA GLY A 44 -4.05 6.03 7.85
C GLY A 44 -3.68 5.30 6.56
N VAL A 45 -3.72 3.95 6.55
CA VAL A 45 -3.51 3.16 5.33
C VAL A 45 -4.71 3.36 4.39
N SER A 46 -4.46 3.95 3.22
CA SER A 46 -5.47 4.19 2.19
C SER A 46 -5.78 2.95 1.37
N ASP A 47 -4.76 2.12 1.12
CA ASP A 47 -4.90 0.90 0.33
C ASP A 47 -3.87 -0.16 0.76
N THR A 48 -4.20 -1.43 0.49
CA THR A 48 -3.37 -2.60 0.80
C THR A 48 -3.28 -3.50 -0.41
N LYS A 49 -2.06 -3.75 -0.88
CA LYS A 49 -1.81 -4.62 -2.04
C LYS A 49 -0.91 -5.78 -1.68
N MET A 50 -1.11 -6.89 -2.38
CA MET A 50 -0.20 -8.03 -2.32
C MET A 50 0.51 -8.15 -3.67
N GLN A 51 1.83 -8.25 -3.64
CA GLN A 51 2.62 -8.60 -4.82
C GLN A 51 3.59 -9.70 -4.43
N ASP A 52 3.40 -10.88 -5.01
CA ASP A 52 4.10 -12.11 -4.62
C ASP A 52 3.93 -12.37 -3.11
N ASN A 53 5.01 -12.27 -2.33
CA ASN A 53 5.00 -12.42 -0.87
C ASN A 53 5.16 -11.07 -0.13
N VAL A 54 5.00 -9.95 -0.83
CA VAL A 54 5.17 -8.61 -0.27
C VAL A 54 3.82 -7.96 -0.06
N ILE A 55 3.46 -7.72 1.21
CA ILE A 55 2.34 -6.84 1.53
C ILE A 55 2.80 -5.38 1.46
N LYS A 56 2.08 -4.60 0.67
CA LYS A 56 2.29 -3.17 0.50
C LYS A 56 1.18 -2.41 1.22
N LEU A 57 1.58 -1.57 2.16
CA LEU A 57 0.68 -0.64 2.85
C LEU A 57 0.87 0.74 2.25
N ILE A 58 -0.20 1.29 1.68
CA ILE A 58 -0.17 2.57 0.97
C ILE A 58 -0.75 3.64 1.89
N PHE A 59 -0.05 4.76 2.00
CA PHE A 59 -0.47 5.92 2.78
C PHE A 59 -0.56 7.13 1.86
N ASP A 60 -1.73 7.75 1.76
CA ASP A 60 -1.92 8.98 0.96
C ASP A 60 -1.53 10.24 1.76
N ASP A 61 -1.47 10.14 3.08
CA ASP A 61 -1.00 11.20 3.96
C ASP A 61 0.52 11.07 4.19
N LYS A 62 1.27 12.08 3.78
CA LYS A 62 2.74 12.10 3.91
C LYS A 62 3.21 12.04 5.36
N ILE A 63 2.50 12.70 6.28
CA ILE A 63 2.88 12.73 7.70
C ILE A 63 2.70 11.33 8.29
N ALA A 64 1.58 10.66 7.99
CA ALA A 64 1.33 9.28 8.39
C ALA A 64 2.34 8.31 7.78
N TYR A 65 2.68 8.48 6.50
CA TYR A 65 3.75 7.72 5.84
C TYR A 65 5.09 7.90 6.55
N ASP A 66 5.53 9.13 6.79
CA ASP A 66 6.83 9.43 7.42
C ASP A 66 6.90 8.87 8.85
N MET A 67 5.78 8.93 9.58
CA MET A 67 5.66 8.34 10.92
C MET A 67 5.69 6.80 10.90
N ALA A 68 5.01 6.17 9.95
CA ALA A 68 4.96 4.72 9.81
C ALA A 68 6.26 4.13 9.24
N ASN A 69 7.00 4.92 8.46
CA ASN A 69 8.29 4.56 7.86
C ASN A 69 9.48 4.75 8.84
N ASN A 70 9.20 4.89 10.14
CA ASN A 70 10.23 4.89 11.18
C ASN A 70 10.84 3.47 11.34
N PRO A 71 12.19 3.33 11.41
CA PRO A 71 12.85 2.03 11.50
C PRO A 71 12.35 1.12 12.63
N ASN A 72 12.13 1.65 13.84
CA ASN A 72 11.70 0.85 15.00
C ASN A 72 10.26 0.34 14.83
N ASP A 73 9.40 1.18 14.26
CA ASP A 73 8.01 0.86 13.97
C ASP A 73 7.93 -0.19 12.85
N LEU A 74 8.77 -0.08 11.83
CA LEU A 74 8.89 -1.07 10.75
C LEU A 74 9.39 -2.44 11.26
N GLU A 75 10.36 -2.47 12.15
CA GLU A 75 10.83 -3.72 12.75
C GLU A 75 9.71 -4.41 13.54
N THR A 76 8.94 -3.65 14.32
CA THR A 76 7.78 -4.17 15.04
C THR A 76 6.75 -4.75 14.06
N LEU A 77 6.40 -4.01 13.01
CA LEU A 77 5.44 -4.48 12.01
C LEU A 77 5.94 -5.72 11.26
N LYS A 78 7.23 -5.80 10.93
CA LYS A 78 7.85 -6.98 10.30
C LYS A 78 7.84 -8.19 11.24
N SER A 79 8.13 -8.00 12.52
CA SER A 79 8.05 -9.08 13.52
C SER A 79 6.65 -9.65 13.59
N LEU A 80 5.64 -8.78 13.74
CA LEU A 80 4.23 -9.20 13.80
C LEU A 80 3.75 -9.82 12.48
N LEU A 81 4.28 -9.38 11.34
CA LEU A 81 4.00 -10.00 10.04
C LEU A 81 4.60 -11.41 9.96
N GLY A 82 5.80 -11.62 10.50
CA GLY A 82 6.44 -12.92 10.61
C GLY A 82 5.68 -13.91 11.51
N ASP A 83 4.95 -13.42 12.51
CA ASP A 83 4.03 -14.22 13.33
C ASP A 83 2.78 -14.67 12.56
N ILE A 84 2.39 -13.93 11.51
CA ILE A 84 1.30 -14.31 10.61
C ILE A 84 1.80 -15.38 9.62
N ASP A 85 2.90 -15.09 8.93
CA ASP A 85 3.57 -16.00 8.00
C ASP A 85 5.02 -15.53 7.77
N LYS A 86 5.98 -16.43 8.01
CA LYS A 86 7.42 -16.18 7.89
C LYS A 86 7.87 -15.88 6.46
N GLY A 87 7.10 -16.26 5.46
CA GLY A 87 7.39 -15.97 4.05
C GLY A 87 7.04 -14.54 3.63
N LEU A 88 6.31 -13.80 4.45
CA LEU A 88 5.81 -12.47 4.10
C LEU A 88 6.82 -11.37 4.38
N SER A 89 6.85 -10.39 3.49
CA SER A 89 7.65 -9.16 3.63
C SER A 89 6.75 -7.93 3.62
N LEU A 90 7.12 -6.90 4.37
CA LEU A 90 6.39 -5.64 4.46
C LEU A 90 7.09 -4.56 3.63
N LYS A 91 6.31 -3.81 2.87
CA LYS A 91 6.71 -2.54 2.28
C LYS A 91 5.67 -1.47 2.57
N ILE A 92 6.12 -0.26 2.87
CA ILE A 92 5.25 0.92 2.98
C ILE A 92 5.51 1.81 1.77
N GLU A 93 4.45 2.28 1.13
CA GLU A 93 4.52 3.15 -0.05
C GLU A 93 3.72 4.44 0.23
N ASN A 94 4.24 5.56 -0.26
CA ASN A 94 3.49 6.81 -0.28
C ASN A 94 2.58 6.80 -1.51
N GLY A 95 1.27 6.80 -1.28
CA GLY A 95 0.21 6.77 -2.28
C GLY A 95 -0.12 8.12 -2.87
N GLN A 96 0.51 9.21 -2.38
CA GLN A 96 0.45 10.49 -3.08
C GLN A 96 0.90 10.26 -4.52
N ALA A 97 -0.04 10.42 -5.45
CA ALA A 97 0.29 10.60 -6.85
C ALA A 97 1.43 11.61 -6.87
N LYS A 98 2.58 11.22 -7.46
CA LYS A 98 3.78 12.08 -7.59
C LYS A 98 3.26 13.50 -7.73
N THR A 99 3.44 14.34 -6.70
CA THR A 99 3.02 15.74 -6.78
C THR A 99 3.56 16.22 -8.11
N PHE A 100 2.66 16.55 -9.03
CA PHE A 100 3.00 16.94 -10.37
C PHE A 100 3.84 18.21 -10.18
N ASP A 101 5.14 18.04 -10.30
CA ASP A 101 6.07 19.14 -10.21
C ASP A 101 5.91 19.89 -11.53
N GLU A 102 5.10 20.95 -11.52
CA GLU A 102 4.82 21.76 -12.71
C GLU A 102 6.13 22.21 -13.39
N TYR A 103 7.22 22.35 -12.62
CA TYR A 103 8.55 22.68 -13.14
C TYR A 103 9.22 21.55 -13.93
N LYS A 104 8.85 20.29 -13.71
CA LYS A 104 9.37 19.11 -14.43
C LYS A 104 8.40 18.58 -15.48
N PHE A 105 7.23 19.18 -15.66
CA PHE A 105 6.27 18.77 -16.68
C PHE A 105 6.89 18.74 -18.08
N VAL A 106 7.71 19.74 -18.41
CA VAL A 106 8.41 19.82 -19.71
C VAL A 106 9.44 18.71 -19.86
N GLU A 107 10.13 18.30 -18.80
CA GLU A 107 11.06 17.16 -18.82
C GLU A 107 10.29 15.83 -18.99
N TYR A 108 9.17 15.66 -18.28
CA TYR A 108 8.31 14.48 -18.44
C TYR A 108 7.75 14.34 -19.86
N LEU A 109 7.28 15.44 -20.45
CA LEU A 109 6.81 15.45 -21.85
C LEU A 109 7.95 15.15 -22.83
N LYS A 110 9.17 15.63 -22.57
CA LYS A 110 10.35 15.33 -23.40
C LYS A 110 10.79 13.87 -23.29
N ASP A 111 10.72 13.26 -22.11
CA ASP A 111 11.08 11.84 -21.94
C ASP A 111 10.04 10.90 -22.58
N GLU A 112 8.74 11.20 -22.40
CA GLU A 112 7.64 10.40 -22.95
C GLU A 112 7.48 10.59 -24.47
N PHE A 113 7.51 11.84 -24.95
CA PHE A 113 7.20 12.17 -26.36
C PHE A 113 8.41 12.61 -27.18
N GLY A 114 9.57 12.88 -26.57
CA GLY A 114 10.75 13.36 -27.30
C GLY A 114 11.30 12.34 -28.29
N LYS A 115 11.09 11.04 -28.05
CA LYS A 115 11.42 9.98 -29.03
C LYS A 115 10.44 9.94 -30.22
N ILE A 116 9.21 10.42 -30.02
CA ILE A 116 8.16 10.44 -31.05
C ILE A 116 8.29 11.70 -31.94
N LEU A 117 8.85 12.80 -31.40
CA LEU A 117 8.96 14.09 -32.08
C LEU A 117 10.21 14.26 -32.96
N THR A 118 11.14 13.31 -33.01
CA THR A 118 12.19 13.27 -34.05
C THR A 118 11.58 12.88 -35.41
N ILE A 119 10.87 13.83 -36.02
CA ILE A 119 10.54 13.81 -37.44
C ILE A 119 11.82 14.21 -38.19
N LYS A 120 12.37 13.29 -39.00
CA LYS A 120 13.42 13.60 -39.98
C LYS A 120 12.86 14.40 -41.14
#